data_AF-A0A8J8CCK8-F1
#
_entry.id   AF-A0A8J8CCK8-F1
#
_cell.length_a   1.000
_cell.length_b   1.000
_cell.length_c   1.000
_cell.angle_alpha   90.00
_cell.angle_beta   90.00
_cell.angle_gamma   90.00
#
_symmetry.space_group_name_H-M   'P 1'
#
loop_
_entity.id
_entity.type
_entity.pdbx_description
1 polymer ?
#
loop_
_entity_poly.entity_id
_entity_poly.type
_entity_poly.pdbx_seq_one_letter_code
_entity_poly.pdbx_strand_id
1 'polypeptide(L)'
;MPETLELPNGDEVTPEDVFLYNDYPYRLVWLDSEDHAFELSPLYWGDSGMDIPFRDREALVDQWEPESRGVLSAEEWADWLDEASDDPRFDDEELAELAAELPTDWDHEPATDDDGGLLDRFGL
;
A
#
# COMPACT_ATOMS: atom_id res chain seq x y z
N MET A 1 -26.45 1.36 -1.68
CA MET A 1 -25.14 2.02 -1.79
C MET A 1 -24.46 1.44 -3.01
N PRO A 2 -23.61 2.20 -3.72
CA PRO A 2 -22.75 1.63 -4.75
C PRO A 2 -21.97 0.45 -4.16
N GLU A 3 -21.87 -0.63 -4.93
CA GLU A 3 -21.11 -1.83 -4.57
C GLU A 3 -19.62 -1.68 -4.93
N THR A 4 -19.33 -0.78 -5.87
CA THR A 4 -17.98 -0.43 -6.36
C THR A 4 -17.78 1.08 -6.42
N LEU A 5 -16.53 1.53 -6.31
CA LEU A 5 -16.11 2.90 -6.52
C LEU A 5 -15.26 2.99 -7.78
N GLU A 6 -15.65 3.86 -8.72
CA GLU A 6 -14.84 4.15 -9.90
C GLU A 6 -13.75 5.17 -9.54
N LEU A 7 -12.49 4.75 -9.60
CA LEU A 7 -11.32 5.58 -9.39
C LEU A 7 -11.13 6.56 -10.56
N PRO A 8 -10.36 7.65 -10.38
CA PRO A 8 -10.12 8.65 -11.42
C PRO A 8 -9.33 8.12 -12.63
N ASN A 9 -8.56 7.05 -12.45
CA ASN A 9 -7.84 6.35 -13.52
C ASN A 9 -8.76 5.45 -14.38
N GLY A 10 -10.01 5.23 -13.96
CA GLY A 10 -11.01 4.40 -14.64
C GLY A 10 -11.17 2.98 -14.08
N ASP A 11 -10.41 2.59 -13.05
CA ASP A 11 -10.59 1.31 -12.37
C ASP A 11 -11.82 1.33 -11.45
N GLU A 12 -12.45 0.17 -11.27
CA GLU A 12 -13.52 -0.03 -10.30
C GLU A 12 -13.04 -0.89 -9.14
N VAL A 13 -13.21 -0.40 -7.92
CA VAL A 13 -12.76 -1.10 -6.70
C VAL A 13 -13.91 -1.39 -5.75
N THR A 14 -13.84 -2.55 -5.09
CA THR A 14 -14.71 -2.92 -3.97
C THR A 14 -14.00 -2.64 -2.63
N PRO A 15 -14.72 -2.72 -1.49
CA PRO A 15 -14.09 -2.67 -0.16
C PRO A 15 -13.05 -3.77 0.11
N GLU A 16 -13.08 -4.86 -0.67
CA GLU A 16 -12.14 -5.97 -0.55
C GLU A 16 -10.87 -5.73 -1.40
N ASP A 17 -10.93 -4.82 -2.38
CA ASP A 17 -9.82 -4.49 -3.26
C ASP A 17 -8.87 -3.49 -2.58
N VAL A 18 -7.56 -3.70 -2.80
CA VAL A 18 -6.50 -2.79 -2.37
C VAL A 18 -5.99 -2.03 -3.58
N PHE A 19 -5.80 -0.72 -3.41
CA PHE A 19 -5.30 0.16 -4.46
C PHE A 19 -4.30 1.17 -3.90
N LEU A 20 -3.40 1.64 -4.77
CA LEU A 20 -2.40 2.64 -4.45
C LEU A 20 -2.99 4.04 -4.57
N TYR A 21 -3.08 4.72 -3.44
CA TYR A 21 -3.48 6.13 -3.35
C TYR A 21 -2.40 6.90 -2.60
N ASN A 22 -1.92 7.98 -3.21
CA ASN A 22 -0.83 8.81 -2.66
C ASN A 22 0.41 8.01 -2.21
N ASP A 23 0.93 7.16 -3.10
CA ASP A 23 2.10 6.31 -2.84
C ASP A 23 1.94 5.30 -1.67
N TYR A 24 0.70 5.00 -1.25
CA TYR A 24 0.43 4.05 -0.17
C TYR A 24 -0.76 3.13 -0.48
N PRO A 25 -0.76 1.86 0.00
CA PRO A 25 -1.90 0.96 -0.15
C PRO A 25 -3.08 1.31 0.76
N TYR A 26 -4.25 1.54 0.16
CA TYR A 26 -5.52 1.82 0.85
C TYR A 26 -6.62 0.84 0.46
N ARG A 27 -7.58 0.67 1.37
CA ARG A 27 -8.87 -0.01 1.16
C ARG A 27 -10.01 0.98 1.23
N LEU A 28 -11.06 0.66 0.48
CA LEU A 28 -12.31 1.42 0.49
C LEU A 28 -13.20 0.99 1.65
N VAL A 29 -13.69 1.94 2.43
CA VAL A 29 -14.70 1.69 3.48
C VAL A 29 -15.92 2.56 3.22
N TRP A 30 -17.07 1.93 2.99
CA TRP A 30 -18.34 2.64 2.84
C TRP A 30 -18.85 3.14 4.19
N LEU A 31 -19.22 4.42 4.24
CA LEU A 31 -19.75 5.05 5.44
C LEU A 31 -21.28 5.17 5.36
N ASP A 32 -21.96 4.87 6.46
CA ASP A 32 -23.39 5.14 6.64
C ASP A 32 -23.57 6.53 7.30
N SER A 33 -23.01 7.57 6.68
CA SER A 33 -23.02 8.94 7.18
C SER A 33 -23.65 9.90 6.17
N GLU A 34 -24.29 10.96 6.66
CA GLU A 34 -24.91 11.99 5.81
C GLU A 34 -23.88 12.96 5.21
N ASP A 35 -22.70 13.08 5.85
CA ASP A 35 -21.64 14.00 5.46
C ASP A 35 -20.57 13.37 4.56
N HIS A 36 -20.37 12.05 4.64
CA HIS A 36 -19.33 11.34 3.90
C HIS A 36 -19.87 10.02 3.36
N ALA A 37 -19.65 9.78 2.07
CA ALA A 37 -20.08 8.54 1.43
C ALA A 37 -19.13 7.37 1.71
N PHE A 38 -17.83 7.63 1.81
CA PHE A 38 -16.81 6.60 2.04
C PHE A 38 -15.55 7.21 2.64
N GLU A 39 -14.65 6.35 3.13
CA GLU A 39 -13.31 6.72 3.55
C GLU A 39 -12.27 5.75 2.97
N LEU A 40 -11.03 6.23 2.85
CA LEU A 40 -9.89 5.41 2.49
C LEU A 40 -9.10 5.06 3.73
N SER A 41 -9.03 3.77 4.05
CA SER A 41 -8.33 3.25 5.21
C SER A 41 -6.99 2.64 4.80
N PRO A 42 -5.86 3.05 5.40
CA PRO A 42 -4.55 2.49 5.06
C PRO A 42 -4.49 1.02 5.49
N LEU A 43 -3.80 0.20 4.69
CA LEU A 43 -3.74 -1.24 4.92
C LEU A 43 -2.97 -1.59 6.21
N TYR A 44 -1.91 -0.84 6.47
CA TYR A 44 -1.11 -0.89 7.68
C TYR A 44 -0.71 0.55 8.00
N TRP A 45 -0.84 1.02 9.24
CA TRP A 45 -0.32 2.32 9.68
C TRP A 45 -0.29 2.35 11.22
N GLY A 46 0.23 1.28 11.83
CA GLY A 46 0.18 1.09 13.29
C GLY A 46 -1.23 1.29 13.92
N ASP A 47 -1.29 1.71 15.18
CA ASP A 47 -2.54 2.00 15.93
C ASP A 47 -3.19 3.35 15.54
N SER A 48 -2.69 4.03 14.52
CA SER A 48 -3.02 5.44 14.24
C SER A 48 -3.75 5.57 12.91
N GLY A 49 -4.95 4.97 12.83
CA GLY A 49 -5.88 5.07 11.70
C GLY A 49 -6.03 6.50 11.18
N MET A 50 -5.40 6.78 10.05
CA MET A 50 -5.56 7.99 9.27
C MET A 50 -6.54 7.73 8.13
N ASP A 51 -7.74 7.28 8.49
CA ASP A 51 -8.81 7.11 7.52
C ASP A 51 -9.13 8.48 6.91
N ILE A 52 -9.16 8.54 5.58
CA ILE A 52 -9.41 9.79 4.85
C ILE A 52 -10.86 9.79 4.39
N PRO A 53 -11.75 10.56 5.03
CA PRO A 53 -13.15 10.58 4.66
C PRO A 53 -13.36 11.43 3.40
N PHE A 54 -14.16 10.90 2.47
CA PHE A 54 -14.57 11.55 1.24
C PHE A 54 -16.07 11.75 1.22
N ARG A 55 -16.47 12.96 0.83
CA ARG A 55 -17.88 13.29 0.66
C ARG A 55 -18.50 12.47 -0.47
N ASP A 56 -17.83 12.46 -1.63
CA ASP A 56 -18.27 11.84 -2.87
C ASP A 56 -17.05 11.56 -3.76
N ARG A 57 -17.27 10.84 -4.88
CA ARG A 57 -16.25 10.59 -5.91
C ARG A 57 -15.59 11.88 -6.42
N GLU A 58 -16.34 12.96 -6.58
CA GLU A 58 -15.77 14.25 -7.03
C GLU A 58 -14.70 14.77 -6.05
N ALA A 59 -14.86 14.53 -4.75
CA ALA A 59 -13.86 14.91 -3.75
C ALA A 59 -12.59 14.05 -3.85
N LEU A 60 -12.74 12.76 -4.22
CA LEU A 60 -11.59 11.88 -4.49
C LEU A 60 -10.82 12.34 -5.73
N VAL A 61 -11.53 12.72 -6.79
CA VAL A 61 -10.91 13.24 -8.03
C VAL A 61 -10.13 14.52 -7.76
N ASP A 62 -10.65 15.42 -6.93
CA ASP A 62 -9.98 16.69 -6.59
C ASP A 62 -8.67 16.48 -5.79
N GLN A 63 -8.62 15.43 -4.97
CA GLN A 63 -7.45 15.05 -4.19
C GLN A 63 -6.57 14.00 -4.86
N TRP A 64 -6.87 13.58 -6.09
CA TRP A 64 -6.12 12.54 -6.78
C TRP A 64 -4.74 13.05 -7.21
N GLU A 65 -3.72 12.69 -6.43
CA GLU A 65 -2.32 13.06 -6.70
C GLU A 65 -1.70 12.18 -7.81
N PRO A 66 -0.68 12.67 -8.54
CA PRO A 66 -0.01 11.91 -9.60
C PRO A 66 0.66 10.62 -9.11
N GLU A 67 0.92 10.51 -7.81
CA GLU A 67 1.44 9.31 -7.14
C GLU A 67 0.37 8.23 -6.95
N SER A 68 -0.91 8.57 -7.15
CA SER A 68 -2.02 7.62 -7.07
C SER A 68 -2.15 6.84 -8.38
N ARG A 69 -1.83 5.54 -8.34
CA ARG A 69 -1.90 4.64 -9.50
C ARG A 69 -3.19 3.83 -9.57
N GLY A 70 -3.91 3.68 -8.45
CA GLY A 70 -5.12 2.87 -8.36
C GLY A 70 -4.81 1.39 -8.20
N VAL A 71 -5.57 0.50 -8.84
CA VAL A 71 -5.39 -0.95 -8.68
C VAL A 71 -4.11 -1.38 -9.39
N LEU A 72 -3.24 -2.05 -8.66
CA LEU A 72 -2.00 -2.60 -9.18
C LEU A 72 -2.11 -4.12 -9.35
N SER A 73 -1.42 -4.64 -10.36
CA SER A 73 -1.23 -6.07 -10.58
C SER A 73 -0.29 -6.66 -9.51
N ALA A 74 -0.29 -7.98 -9.36
CA ALA A 74 0.62 -8.67 -8.42
C ALA A 74 2.10 -8.30 -8.63
N GLU A 75 2.53 -8.24 -9.89
CA GLU A 75 3.90 -7.85 -10.27
C GLU A 75 4.20 -6.40 -9.91
N GLU A 76 3.22 -5.50 -10.06
CA GLU A 76 3.37 -4.08 -9.73
C GLU A 76 3.39 -3.85 -8.21
N TRP A 77 2.65 -4.67 -7.44
CA TRP A 77 2.76 -4.66 -5.98
C TRP A 77 4.10 -5.18 -5.50
N ALA A 78 4.65 -6.22 -6.13
CA ALA A 78 5.99 -6.71 -5.81
C ALA A 78 7.07 -5.65 -6.10
N ASP A 79 6.97 -4.96 -7.25
CA ASP A 79 7.87 -3.86 -7.61
C ASP A 79 7.75 -2.70 -6.61
N TRP A 80 6.53 -2.32 -6.22
CA TRP A 80 6.30 -1.29 -5.21
C TRP A 80 6.88 -1.68 -3.83
N LEU A 81 6.74 -2.93 -3.40
CA LEU A 81 7.33 -3.41 -2.14
C LEU A 81 8.85 -3.41 -2.18
N ASP A 82 9.46 -3.72 -3.34
CA ASP A 82 10.91 -3.61 -3.55
C ASP A 82 11.37 -2.15 -3.44
N GLU A 83 10.68 -1.23 -4.12
CA GLU A 83 10.95 0.21 -4.03
C GLU A 83 10.77 0.73 -2.59
N ALA A 84 9.70 0.30 -1.90
CA ALA A 84 9.41 0.68 -0.52
C ALA A 84 10.43 0.11 0.48
N SER A 85 11.06 -1.03 0.17
CA SER A 85 12.12 -1.61 1.02
C SER A 85 13.43 -0.82 1.03
N ASP A 86 13.71 -0.04 -0.02
CA ASP A 86 14.84 0.91 -0.03
C ASP A 86 14.47 2.27 0.60
N ASP A 87 13.17 2.51 0.83
CA ASP A 87 12.66 3.78 1.35
C ASP A 87 12.67 3.80 2.90
N PRO A 88 13.37 4.75 3.53
CA PRO A 88 13.47 4.82 5.00
C PRO A 88 12.14 5.18 5.70
N ARG A 89 11.05 5.44 4.94
CA ARG A 89 9.70 5.61 5.49
C ARG A 89 9.10 4.29 5.98
N PHE A 90 9.54 3.17 5.44
CA PHE A 90 8.97 1.85 5.72
C PHE A 90 9.98 0.98 6.48
N ASP A 91 9.51 0.30 7.52
CA ASP A 91 10.29 -0.71 8.23
C ASP A 91 9.98 -2.11 7.67
N ASP A 92 10.91 -3.07 7.80
CA ASP A 92 10.73 -4.44 7.28
C ASP A 92 9.46 -5.14 7.84
N GLU A 93 9.09 -4.84 9.09
CA GLU A 93 7.87 -5.37 9.72
C GLU A 93 6.61 -4.82 9.05
N GLU A 94 6.59 -3.52 8.72
CA GLU A 94 5.48 -2.90 8.00
C GLU A 94 5.32 -3.52 6.61
N LEU A 95 6.42 -3.66 5.86
CA LEU A 95 6.39 -4.23 4.51
C LEU A 95 5.94 -5.69 4.52
N ALA A 96 6.32 -6.49 5.52
CA ALA A 96 5.88 -7.86 5.66
C ALA A 96 4.35 -7.96 5.89
N GLU A 97 3.79 -7.09 6.74
CA GLU A 97 2.34 -7.05 6.99
C GLU A 97 1.57 -6.56 5.76
N LEU A 98 2.10 -5.57 5.03
CA LEU A 98 1.55 -5.13 3.76
C LEU A 98 1.57 -6.28 2.72
N ALA A 99 2.70 -6.95 2.56
CA ALA A 99 2.85 -8.05 1.61
C ALA A 99 1.90 -9.22 1.89
N ALA A 100 1.58 -9.49 3.16
CA ALA A 100 0.65 -10.55 3.56
C ALA A 100 -0.80 -10.26 3.13
N GLU A 101 -1.19 -8.99 3.04
CA GLU A 101 -2.54 -8.55 2.67
C GLU A 101 -2.66 -8.17 1.19
N LEU A 102 -1.54 -7.90 0.52
CA LEU A 102 -1.49 -7.55 -0.90
C LEU A 102 -1.52 -8.81 -1.78
N PRO A 103 -2.13 -8.73 -2.98
CA PRO A 103 -2.18 -9.85 -3.92
C PRO A 103 -0.84 -10.01 -4.66
N THR A 104 0.25 -10.23 -3.93
CA THR A 104 1.62 -10.33 -4.45
C THR A 104 2.27 -11.68 -4.10
N ASP A 105 3.31 -12.04 -4.84
CA ASP A 105 4.20 -13.19 -4.56
C ASP A 105 5.57 -12.70 -4.04
N TRP A 106 5.63 -11.49 -3.51
CA TRP A 106 6.86 -10.90 -2.99
C TRP A 106 7.39 -11.72 -1.80
N ASP A 107 8.47 -12.46 -2.04
CA ASP A 107 9.24 -13.14 -1.01
C ASP A 107 10.35 -12.17 -0.60
N HIS A 108 10.17 -11.51 0.55
CA HIS A 108 11.22 -10.67 1.13
C HIS A 108 12.37 -11.59 1.54
N GLU A 109 13.36 -11.78 0.66
CA GLU A 109 14.64 -12.34 1.07
C GLU A 109 15.28 -11.27 1.95
N PRO A 110 15.37 -11.47 3.29
CA PRO A 110 16.03 -10.49 4.14
C PRO A 110 17.41 -10.30 3.55
N ALA A 111 17.75 -9.04 3.25
CA ALA A 111 19.06 -8.69 2.72
C ALA A 111 20.05 -9.46 3.58
N THR A 112 20.64 -10.51 2.99
CA THR A 112 21.64 -11.26 3.72
C THR A 112 22.72 -10.23 3.87
N ASP A 113 22.91 -9.70 5.08
CA ASP A 113 24.16 -9.10 5.45
C ASP A 113 25.18 -10.14 5.00
N ASP A 114 25.76 -9.91 3.82
CA ASP A 114 27.06 -10.40 3.46
C ASP A 114 27.96 -9.73 4.50
N ASP A 115 27.94 -10.30 5.71
CA ASP A 115 29.02 -10.25 6.67
C ASP A 115 30.18 -10.87 5.90
N GLY A 116 30.81 -10.03 5.08
CA GLY A 116 32.11 -10.19 4.49
C GLY A 116 33.15 -10.23 5.60
N GLY A 117 32.99 -11.16 6.55
CA GLY A 117 33.97 -11.69 7.46
C GLY A 117 35.00 -12.48 6.67
N LEU A 118 35.66 -11.80 5.73
CA LEU A 118 36.87 -12.21 5.04
C LEU A 118 38.04 -12.17 6.03
N LEU A 119 37.92 -12.91 7.14
CA LEU A 119 39.03 -13.28 8.03
C LEU A 119 39.56 -14.66 7.62
N ASP A 120 39.78 -14.82 6.33
CA ASP A 120 40.80 -15.73 5.83
C ASP A 120 42.17 -15.17 6.22
N ARG A 121 42.91 -15.89 7.09
CA ARG A 121 44.26 -16.40 6.80
C ARG A 121 45.35 -16.30 7.89
N PHE A 122 45.26 -15.53 8.96
CA PHE A 122 46.35 -15.53 9.96
C PHE A 122 46.16 -16.55 11.08
N GLY A 123 46.32 -17.82 10.71
CA GLY A 123 46.33 -18.94 11.65
C GLY A 123 47.12 -20.15 11.14
N LEU A 124 48.44 -19.97 10.89
CA LEU A 124 49.53 -20.86 11.33
C LEU A 124 50.90 -20.32 10.91
#